data_AF-A0AAU9T425-F1
#
_entry.id   AF-A0AAU9T425-F1
#
_cell.length_a   1.000
_cell.length_b   1.000
_cell.length_c   1.000
_cell.angle_alpha   90.00
_cell.angle_beta   90.00
_cell.angle_gamma   90.00
#
_symmetry.space_group_name_H-M   'P 1'
#
loop_
_entity.id
_entity.type
_entity.pdbx_description
1 polymer ?
#
loop_
_entity_poly.entity_id
_entity_poly.type
_entity_poly.pdbx_seq_one_letter_code
_entity_poly.pdbx_strand_id
1 'polypeptide(L)'
;MQRITSLTFLVTLLIVFTSVVNQSRAATCNETLGSCENCDKKCLTKYGPSVKTHCDGPGGMCTCVYGCGPPSPIKPMKVCIGSTGLCTSKCAGSCCDRNCALKYNAGRGACSQLGDYIVCECEYTC
;
A
#
# COMPACT_ATOMS: atom_id res chain seq x y z
N MET A 1 32.47 -28.05 -27.02
CA MET A 1 32.24 -26.59 -26.94
C MET A 1 30.90 -26.18 -26.30
N GLN A 2 29.97 -27.11 -26.02
CA GLN A 2 28.60 -26.80 -25.54
C GLN A 2 28.47 -26.67 -24.00
N ARG A 3 29.42 -27.22 -23.23
CA ARG A 3 29.42 -27.15 -21.76
C ARG A 3 30.00 -25.84 -21.20
N ILE A 4 30.94 -25.24 -21.92
CA ILE A 4 31.63 -24.01 -21.51
C ILE A 4 30.67 -22.81 -21.60
N THR A 5 29.84 -22.76 -22.64
CA THR A 5 28.80 -21.74 -22.83
C THR A 5 27.70 -21.79 -21.77
N SER A 6 27.34 -22.98 -21.28
CA SER A 6 26.34 -23.16 -20.22
C SER A 6 26.83 -22.67 -18.85
N LEU A 7 28.10 -22.96 -18.53
CA LEU A 7 28.75 -22.48 -17.30
C LEU A 7 28.91 -20.95 -17.30
N THR A 8 29.34 -20.37 -18.42
CA THR A 8 29.43 -18.90 -18.53
C THR A 8 28.07 -18.24 -18.39
N PHE A 9 27.00 -18.84 -18.95
CA PHE A 9 25.64 -18.31 -18.86
C PHE A 9 25.10 -18.35 -17.42
N LEU A 10 25.33 -19.45 -16.70
CA LEU A 10 24.98 -19.59 -15.28
C LEU A 10 25.71 -18.57 -14.41
N VAL A 11 27.02 -18.39 -14.63
CA VAL A 11 27.83 -17.42 -13.88
C VAL A 11 27.34 -15.99 -14.14
N THR A 12 27.04 -15.62 -15.39
CA THR A 12 26.47 -14.30 -15.70
C THR A 12 25.09 -14.08 -15.07
N LEU A 13 24.24 -15.12 -15.05
CA LEU A 13 22.92 -15.03 -14.39
C LEU A 13 23.10 -14.73 -12.90
N LEU A 14 23.97 -15.47 -12.21
CA LEU A 14 24.21 -15.32 -10.77
C LEU A 14 24.75 -13.92 -10.43
N ILE A 15 25.63 -13.35 -11.26
CA ILE A 15 26.13 -11.99 -11.07
C ILE A 15 24.99 -10.97 -11.16
N VAL A 16 24.08 -11.10 -12.13
CA VAL A 16 22.92 -10.22 -12.28
C VAL A 16 22.00 -10.30 -11.05
N PHE A 17 21.72 -11.50 -10.51
CA PHE A 17 20.87 -11.63 -9.32
C PHE A 17 21.48 -11.02 -8.05
N THR A 18 22.82 -11.04 -7.90
CA THR A 18 23.47 -10.39 -6.74
C THR A 18 23.46 -8.86 -6.81
N SER A 19 23.38 -8.28 -8.01
CA SER A 19 23.38 -6.83 -8.21
C SER A 19 22.04 -6.14 -7.96
N VAL A 20 20.94 -6.90 -7.77
CA VAL A 20 19.57 -6.37 -7.58
C VAL A 20 19.10 -6.49 -6.12
N VAL A 21 20.01 -6.53 -5.15
CA VAL A 21 19.66 -6.41 -3.72
C VAL A 21 20.19 -5.09 -3.17
N ASN A 22 19.94 -3.99 -3.88
CA ASN A 22 19.96 -2.69 -3.22
C ASN A 22 18.61 -2.52 -2.53
N GLN A 23 18.45 -3.24 -1.42
CA GLN A 23 17.31 -3.11 -0.53
C GLN A 23 17.29 -1.67 -0.05
N SER A 24 16.38 -0.85 -0.59
CA SER A 24 16.11 0.50 -0.13
C SER A 24 15.56 0.45 1.30
N ARG A 25 16.41 0.11 2.26
CA ARG A 25 16.10 0.28 3.67
C ARG A 25 16.12 1.78 3.90
N ALA A 26 14.94 2.39 3.97
CA ALA A 26 14.81 3.72 4.53
C ALA A 26 15.56 3.70 5.87
N ALA A 27 16.44 4.68 6.09
CA ALA A 27 17.15 4.79 7.36
C ALA A 27 16.11 4.85 8.48
N THR A 28 16.32 4.11 9.57
CA THR A 28 15.38 4.03 10.68
C THR A 28 15.89 4.88 11.84
N CYS A 29 15.03 5.74 12.39
CA CYS A 29 15.29 6.61 13.53
C CYS A 29 14.48 6.14 14.73
N ASN A 30 14.98 6.40 15.94
CA ASN A 30 14.27 6.09 17.18
C ASN A 30 14.19 7.32 18.11
N GLU A 31 13.06 7.50 18.78
CA GLU A 31 12.89 8.51 19.83
C GLU A 31 12.19 7.90 21.06
N THR A 32 12.69 8.21 22.24
CA THR A 32 12.11 7.76 23.52
C THR A 32 11.21 8.85 24.12
N LEU A 33 9.92 8.55 24.32
CA LEU A 33 8.86 9.49 24.76
C LEU A 33 8.47 9.37 26.24
N GLY A 34 9.27 8.70 27.08
CA GLY A 34 8.99 8.56 28.51
C GLY A 34 8.07 7.37 28.82
N SER A 35 7.06 7.52 29.67
CA SER A 35 6.18 6.42 30.11
C SER A 35 5.45 5.72 28.96
N CYS A 36 5.30 4.39 29.07
CA CYS A 36 4.54 3.56 28.15
C CYS A 36 3.02 3.80 28.13
N GLU A 37 2.49 4.63 29.03
CA GLU A 37 1.08 4.98 28.99
C GLU A 37 0.73 5.62 27.64
N ASN A 38 -0.13 4.92 26.88
CA ASN A 38 -0.61 5.33 25.56
C ASN A 38 0.51 5.57 24.53
N CYS A 39 1.60 4.81 24.63
CA CYS A 39 2.79 4.92 23.77
C CYS A 39 2.45 4.88 22.27
N ASP A 40 1.61 3.92 21.86
CA ASP A 40 1.17 3.77 20.47
C ASP A 40 0.53 5.04 19.92
N LYS A 41 -0.41 5.62 20.67
CA LYS A 41 -1.12 6.83 20.23
C LYS A 41 -0.17 8.02 20.12
N LYS A 42 0.78 8.17 21.06
CA LYS A 42 1.78 9.24 21.05
C LYS A 42 2.69 9.14 19.81
N CYS A 43 3.24 7.95 19.56
CA CYS A 43 4.09 7.70 18.40
C CYS A 43 3.32 7.89 17.08
N LEU A 44 2.10 7.34 16.97
CA LEU A 44 1.26 7.45 15.78
C LEU A 44 0.92 8.91 15.45
N THR A 45 0.61 9.70 16.48
CA THR A 45 0.26 11.13 16.32
C THR A 45 1.48 11.94 15.85
N LYS A 46 2.69 11.60 16.32
CA LYS A 46 3.91 12.34 15.97
C LYS A 46 4.51 11.94 14.62
N TYR A 47 4.47 10.66 14.28
CA TYR A 47 5.21 10.08 13.14
C TYR A 47 4.34 9.49 12.03
N GLY A 48 3.03 9.38 12.25
CA GLY A 48 2.10 8.80 11.28
C GLY A 48 2.06 7.26 11.29
N PRO A 49 1.35 6.65 10.33
CA PRO A 49 0.95 5.24 10.38
C PRO A 49 2.08 4.22 10.22
N SER A 50 3.26 4.65 9.78
CA SER A 50 4.41 3.76 9.54
C SER A 50 5.32 3.59 10.77
N VAL A 51 5.01 4.24 11.89
CA VAL A 51 5.79 4.14 13.13
C VAL A 51 5.56 2.80 13.82
N LYS A 52 6.64 2.26 14.41
CA LYS A 52 6.59 1.12 15.32
C LYS A 52 6.86 1.60 16.72
N THR A 53 6.24 0.97 17.70
CA THR A 53 6.39 1.31 19.12
C THR A 53 6.99 0.14 19.86
N HIS A 54 7.77 0.46 20.88
CA HIS A 54 8.35 -0.51 21.79
C HIS A 54 8.19 0.00 23.22
N CYS A 55 7.83 -0.90 24.12
CA CYS A 55 7.69 -0.62 25.53
C CYS A 55 8.32 -1.75 26.35
N ASP A 56 9.34 -1.43 27.15
CA ASP A 56 10.04 -2.38 28.03
C ASP A 56 9.26 -2.67 29.34
N GLY A 57 7.97 -2.99 29.24
CA GLY A 57 7.13 -3.41 30.36
C GLY A 57 6.45 -2.29 31.17
N PRO A 58 5.70 -2.65 32.23
CA PRO A 58 4.91 -1.73 33.06
C PRO A 58 5.83 -0.87 33.95
N GLY A 59 6.26 0.29 33.41
CA GLY A 59 7.27 1.17 34.00
C GLY A 59 8.45 1.45 33.07
N GLY A 60 8.48 0.79 31.91
CA GLY A 60 9.47 0.98 30.87
C GLY A 60 9.30 2.30 30.11
N MET A 61 10.27 2.54 29.23
CA MET A 61 10.30 3.71 28.36
C MET A 61 9.66 3.38 27.00
N CYS A 62 8.74 4.23 26.56
CA CYS A 62 8.13 4.23 25.24
C CYS A 62 9.17 4.65 24.21
N THR A 63 9.50 3.78 23.27
CA THR A 63 10.40 4.07 22.15
C THR A 63 9.64 3.98 20.83
N CYS A 64 9.61 5.07 20.07
CA CYS A 64 9.05 5.12 18.72
C CYS A 64 10.17 4.89 17.70
N VAL A 65 9.96 3.97 16.78
CA VAL A 65 10.86 3.65 15.67
C VAL A 65 10.18 4.06 14.36
N TYR A 66 10.75 5.02 13.64
CA TYR A 66 10.18 5.64 12.45
C TYR A 66 11.21 5.77 11.33
N GLY A 67 10.79 6.06 10.10
CA GLY A 67 11.74 6.35 9.01
C GLY A 67 12.41 7.70 9.21
N CYS A 68 13.74 7.77 9.13
CA CYS A 68 14.49 9.01 9.15
C CYS A 68 14.16 9.84 7.91
N GLY A 69 13.64 11.04 8.12
CA GLY A 69 13.18 11.94 7.07
C GLY A 69 11.72 12.33 7.28
N PRO A 70 11.19 13.33 6.54
CA PRO A 70 9.77 13.58 6.52
C PRO A 70 9.05 12.25 6.20
N PRO A 71 7.87 11.99 6.80
CA PRO A 71 7.12 10.77 6.52
C PRO A 71 7.09 10.61 5.01
N SER A 72 7.66 9.50 4.51
CA SER A 72 7.61 9.21 3.08
C SER A 72 6.19 9.48 2.65
N PRO A 73 5.95 10.40 1.69
CA PRO A 73 4.60 10.71 1.27
C PRO A 73 3.95 9.35 1.01
N ILE A 74 2.85 9.06 1.73
CA ILE A 74 2.02 7.90 1.43
C ILE A 74 1.80 8.06 -0.06
N LYS A 75 2.44 7.21 -0.89
CA LYS A 75 2.27 7.33 -2.33
C LYS A 75 0.77 7.29 -2.51
N PRO A 76 0.13 8.35 -3.04
CA PRO A 76 -1.30 8.32 -3.23
C PRO A 76 -1.57 7.06 -4.05
N MET A 77 -2.34 6.14 -3.44
CA MET A 77 -2.76 4.93 -4.15
C MET A 77 -3.48 5.46 -5.38
N LYS A 78 -2.99 5.12 -6.57
CA LYS A 78 -3.53 5.74 -7.77
C LYS A 78 -4.95 5.22 -7.92
N VAL A 79 -5.89 6.15 -7.92
CA VAL A 79 -7.31 5.83 -8.06
C VAL A 79 -7.66 5.96 -9.54
N CYS A 80 -8.23 4.90 -10.09
CA CYS A 80 -8.78 4.90 -11.44
C CYS A 80 -10.30 4.94 -11.38
N ILE A 81 -10.89 5.60 -12.38
CA ILE A 81 -12.32 5.57 -12.63
C ILE A 81 -12.57 4.69 -13.85
N GLY A 82 -13.51 3.76 -13.71
CA GLY A 82 -13.97 2.90 -14.79
C GLY A 82 -15.50 2.80 -14.81
N SER A 83 -16.02 2.01 -15.74
CA SER A 83 -17.45 1.68 -15.77
C SER A 83 -17.67 0.19 -15.99
N THR A 84 -18.80 -0.32 -15.49
CA THR A 84 -19.26 -1.71 -15.72
C THR A 84 -20.50 -1.79 -16.61
N GLY A 85 -21.15 -0.66 -16.94
CA GLY A 85 -22.33 -0.62 -17.79
C GLY A 85 -23.36 0.42 -17.35
N LEU A 86 -24.62 0.22 -17.72
CA LEU A 86 -25.74 1.09 -17.36
C LEU A 86 -26.35 0.66 -16.02
N CYS A 87 -26.69 1.64 -15.18
CA CYS A 87 -27.61 1.42 -14.08
C CYS A 87 -29.04 1.40 -14.62
N THR A 88 -29.78 0.35 -14.26
CA THR A 88 -31.17 0.16 -14.64
C THR A 88 -31.99 -0.11 -13.38
N SER A 89 -33.32 -0.15 -13.48
CA SER A 89 -34.19 -0.55 -12.36
C SER A 89 -33.86 -1.94 -11.79
N LYS A 90 -33.24 -2.82 -12.60
CA LYS A 90 -32.79 -4.16 -12.19
C LYS A 90 -31.40 -4.17 -11.54
N CYS A 91 -30.59 -3.14 -11.76
CA CYS A 91 -29.24 -3.01 -11.21
C CYS A 91 -29.04 -1.59 -10.71
N ALA A 92 -29.57 -1.33 -9.51
CA ALA A 92 -29.40 -0.09 -8.76
C ALA A 92 -28.05 -0.10 -7.99
N GLY A 93 -27.82 0.90 -7.14
CA GLY A 93 -26.52 1.17 -6.49
C GLY A 93 -25.82 -0.06 -5.88
N SER A 94 -26.51 -0.93 -5.16
CA SER A 94 -25.88 -2.13 -4.55
C SER A 94 -25.44 -3.18 -5.57
N CYS A 95 -26.15 -3.33 -6.69
CA CYS A 95 -25.75 -4.19 -7.79
C CYS A 95 -24.53 -3.61 -8.52
N CYS A 96 -24.53 -2.29 -8.72
CA CYS A 96 -23.40 -1.58 -9.30
C CYS A 96 -22.13 -1.74 -8.45
N ASP A 97 -22.21 -1.50 -7.14
CA ASP A 97 -21.10 -1.68 -6.20
C ASP A 97 -20.54 -3.10 -6.25
N ARG A 98 -21.41 -4.11 -6.19
CA ARG A 98 -21.01 -5.52 -6.31
C ARG A 98 -20.30 -5.80 -7.63
N ASN A 99 -20.81 -5.29 -8.75
CA ASN A 99 -20.18 -5.50 -10.06
C ASN A 99 -18.79 -4.83 -10.14
N CYS A 100 -18.64 -3.64 -9.55
CA CYS A 100 -17.36 -2.95 -9.45
C CYS A 100 -16.37 -3.73 -8.57
N ALA A 101 -16.81 -4.26 -7.42
CA ALA A 101 -16.01 -5.09 -6.54
C ALA A 101 -15.60 -6.44 -7.17
N LEU A 102 -16.43 -7.00 -8.05
CA LEU A 102 -16.11 -8.21 -8.82
C LEU A 102 -15.13 -7.93 -9.97
N LYS A 103 -15.23 -6.76 -10.62
CA LYS A 103 -14.41 -6.41 -11.78
C LYS A 103 -13.05 -5.83 -11.41
N TYR A 104 -12.98 -5.03 -10.35
CA TYR A 104 -11.77 -4.28 -9.97
C TYR A 104 -11.38 -4.58 -8.52
N ASN A 105 -10.08 -4.72 -8.27
CA ASN A 105 -9.57 -4.99 -6.93
C ASN A 105 -9.89 -3.83 -5.98
N ALA A 106 -10.55 -4.15 -4.87
CA ALA A 106 -11.11 -3.17 -3.93
C ALA A 106 -12.00 -2.10 -4.61
N GLY A 107 -12.63 -2.46 -5.74
CA GLY A 107 -13.51 -1.58 -6.49
C GLY A 107 -14.79 -1.27 -5.72
N ARG A 108 -15.23 -0.01 -5.78
CA ARG A 108 -16.52 0.45 -5.26
C ARG A 108 -17.30 1.09 -6.39
N GLY A 109 -18.61 0.92 -6.37
CA GLY A 109 -19.48 1.33 -7.46
C GLY A 109 -20.64 2.20 -7.04
N ALA A 110 -20.94 3.20 -7.86
CA ALA A 110 -22.14 4.01 -7.73
C ALA A 110 -22.76 4.31 -9.09
N CYS A 111 -24.07 4.52 -9.09
CA CYS A 111 -24.77 4.96 -10.29
C CYS A 111 -24.58 6.47 -10.45
N SER A 112 -23.87 6.90 -11.49
CA SER A 112 -23.65 8.30 -11.84
C SER A 112 -24.38 8.65 -13.15
N GLN A 113 -24.80 9.91 -13.27
CA GLN A 113 -25.44 10.39 -14.49
C GLN A 113 -24.37 10.87 -15.48
N LEU A 114 -24.37 10.31 -16.68
CA LEU A 114 -23.49 10.66 -17.78
C LEU A 114 -24.33 11.03 -19.00
N GLY A 115 -24.61 12.34 -19.13
CA GLY A 115 -25.57 12.85 -20.11
C GLY A 115 -26.99 12.37 -19.79
N ASP A 116 -27.63 11.72 -20.77
CA ASP A 116 -29.00 11.19 -20.66
C ASP A 116 -29.06 9.78 -20.06
N TYR A 117 -27.90 9.18 -19.75
CA TYR A 117 -27.81 7.82 -19.24
C TYR A 117 -27.32 7.78 -17.80
N ILE A 118 -27.79 6.81 -17.03
CA ILE A 118 -27.24 6.50 -15.71
C ILE A 118 -26.29 5.32 -15.88
N VAL A 119 -25.01 5.52 -15.61
CA VAL A 119 -23.95 4.52 -15.73
C VAL A 119 -23.54 4.03 -14.36
N CYS A 120 -23.09 2.79 -14.28
CA CYS A 120 -22.40 2.27 -13.11
C CYS A 120 -20.92 2.66 -13.21
N GLU A 121 -20.54 3.65 -12.42
CA GLU A 121 -19.18 4.15 -12.28
C GLU A 121 -18.48 3.42 -11.16
N CYS A 122 -17.23 3.03 -11.40
CA CYS A 122 -16.41 2.28 -10.46
C CYS A 122 -15.16 3.07 -10.11
N GLU A 123 -14.93 3.24 -8.81
CA GLU A 123 -13.67 3.73 -8.26
C GLU A 123 -12.85 2.55 -7.78
N TYR A 124 -11.59 2.44 -8.20
CA TYR A 124 -10.72 1.33 -7.82
C TYR A 124 -9.25 1.70 -7.81
N THR A 125 -8.45 0.87 -7.13
CA THR A 125 -7.00 1.05 -7.09
C THR A 125 -6.33 0.53 -8.36
N CYS A 126 -5.49 1.37 -8.95
CA CYS A 126 -4.56 1.11 -10.05
C CYS A 126 -3.22 1.81 -9.75
#